data_AF-A0A535B4Z7-F1
#
_entry.id   AF-A0A535B4Z7-F1
#
_cell.length_a   1.000
_cell.length_b   1.000
_cell.length_c   1.000
_cell.angle_alpha   90.00
_cell.angle_beta   90.00
_cell.angle_gamma   90.00
#
_symmetry.space_group_name_H-M   'P 1'
#
loop_
_entity.id
_entity.type
_entity.pdbx_description
1 polymer ?
#
loop_
_entity_poly.entity_id
_entity_poly.type
_entity_poly.pdbx_seq_one_letter_code
_entity_poly.pdbx_strand_id
1 'polypeptide(L)'
;MPSELNFTSAHELAQRIRSKQLSPVELMQACFDRIDETNEVLNAWTGMRDRDELLAEAREMESRIMRGEDPGALAGLPFGVKELEDLAG
;
A
#
# COMPACT_ATOMS: atom_id res chain seq x y z
N MET A 1 -3.04 17.68 1.70
CA MET A 1 -3.04 17.51 3.17
C MET A 1 -3.08 16.03 3.40
N PRO A 2 -2.18 15.46 4.20
CA PRO A 2 -2.05 14.01 4.26
C PRO A 2 -3.31 13.37 4.85
N SER A 3 -3.78 12.30 4.21
CA SER A 3 -4.83 11.43 4.76
C SER A 3 -4.42 10.89 6.13
N GLU A 4 -5.39 10.72 7.04
CA GLU A 4 -5.19 10.05 8.34
C GLU A 4 -4.63 8.62 8.16
N LEU A 5 -4.94 7.97 7.02
CA LEU A 5 -4.43 6.65 6.69
C LEU A 5 -2.89 6.60 6.67
N ASN A 6 -2.23 7.69 6.23
CA ASN A 6 -0.76 7.76 6.13
C ASN A 6 -0.04 7.75 7.48
N PHE A 7 -0.77 7.99 8.58
CA PHE A 7 -0.23 8.00 9.94
C PHE A 7 -0.91 6.99 10.86
N THR A 8 -1.88 6.23 10.35
CA THR A 8 -2.51 5.14 11.08
C THR A 8 -1.53 3.97 11.17
N SER A 9 -1.45 3.32 12.33
CA SER A 9 -0.53 2.21 12.51
C SER A 9 -0.86 1.01 11.61
N ALA A 10 0.16 0.25 11.18
CA ALA A 10 -0.03 -0.90 10.31
C ALA A 10 -1.00 -1.96 10.89
N HIS A 11 -0.94 -2.21 12.20
CA HIS A 11 -1.82 -3.19 12.84
C HIS A 11 -3.29 -2.73 12.83
N GLU A 12 -3.54 -1.44 13.00
CA GLU A 12 -4.88 -0.87 12.93
C GLU A 12 -5.41 -0.86 11.48
N LEU A 13 -4.58 -0.49 10.50
CA LEU A 13 -4.93 -0.59 9.08
C LEU A 13 -5.27 -2.04 8.70
N ALA A 14 -4.46 -3.02 9.12
CA ALA A 14 -4.74 -4.44 8.89
C ALA A 14 -6.07 -4.88 9.52
N GLN A 15 -6.38 -4.42 10.74
CA GLN A 15 -7.66 -4.69 11.38
C GLN A 15 -8.84 -4.09 10.60
N ARG A 16 -8.73 -2.83 10.13
CA ARG A 16 -9.76 -2.16 9.32
C ARG A 16 -9.96 -2.85 7.98
N ILE A 17 -8.89 -3.31 7.34
CA ILE A 17 -8.96 -4.09 6.09
C ILE A 17 -9.65 -5.43 6.35
N ARG A 18 -9.23 -6.17 7.37
CA ARG A 18 -9.82 -7.48 7.72
C ARG A 18 -11.29 -7.38 8.10
N SER A 19 -11.69 -6.30 8.76
CA SER A 19 -13.09 -6.01 9.11
C SER A 19 -13.89 -5.39 7.97
N LYS A 20 -13.29 -5.22 6.78
CA LYS A 20 -13.90 -4.64 5.58
C LYS A 20 -14.34 -3.18 5.74
N GLN A 21 -13.73 -2.47 6.68
CA GLN A 21 -13.93 -1.03 6.92
C GLN A 21 -13.00 -0.15 6.07
N LEU A 22 -11.94 -0.73 5.52
CA LEU A 22 -10.98 -0.06 4.64
C LEU A 22 -10.67 -0.98 3.46
N SER A 23 -10.68 -0.42 2.25
CA SER A 23 -10.21 -1.13 1.06
C SER A 23 -8.67 -1.10 0.98
N PRO A 24 -8.00 -2.23 0.66
CA PRO A 24 -6.60 -2.22 0.27
C PRO A 24 -6.29 -1.28 -0.91
N VAL A 25 -7.24 -1.13 -1.84
CA VAL A 25 -7.11 -0.26 -3.02
C VAL A 25 -7.13 1.20 -2.59
N GLU A 26 -8.03 1.57 -1.68
CA GLU A 26 -8.10 2.91 -1.10
C GLU A 26 -6.80 3.25 -0.35
N LEU A 27 -6.27 2.31 0.43
CA LEU A 27 -5.00 2.50 1.14
C LEU A 27 -3.83 2.67 0.16
N MET A 28 -3.76 1.87 -0.90
CA MET A 28 -2.72 2.00 -1.93
C MET A 28 -2.78 3.38 -2.61
N GLN A 29 -3.98 3.87 -2.94
CA GLN A 29 -4.16 5.20 -3.53
C GLN A 29 -3.70 6.30 -2.56
N ALA A 30 -4.07 6.22 -1.29
CA ALA A 30 -3.63 7.17 -0.27
C ALA A 30 -2.09 7.21 -0.12
N CYS A 31 -1.42 6.06 -0.27
CA CYS A 31 0.04 6.00 -0.31
C CYS A 31 0.61 6.67 -1.56
N PHE A 32 0.05 6.43 -2.75
CA PHE A 32 0.51 7.09 -3.98
C PHE A 32 0.36 8.60 -3.92
N ASP A 33 -0.79 9.09 -3.47
CA ASP A 33 -1.04 10.52 -3.31
C ASP A 33 0.00 11.14 -2.38
N ARG A 34 0.38 10.43 -1.29
CA ARG A 34 1.39 10.91 -0.36
C ARG A 34 2.80 10.92 -0.96
N ILE A 35 3.12 9.93 -1.78
CA ILE A 35 4.41 9.85 -2.46
C ILE A 35 4.52 11.01 -3.46
N ASP A 36 3.46 11.27 -4.24
CA ASP A 36 3.40 12.40 -5.18
C ASP A 36 3.56 13.75 -4.48
N GLU A 37 2.93 13.92 -3.32
CA GLU A 37 3.05 15.15 -2.52
C GLU A 37 4.46 15.40 -1.96
N THR A 38 5.29 14.37 -1.75
CA THR A 38 6.48 14.49 -0.88
C THR A 38 7.80 14.03 -1.47
N ASN A 39 7.79 13.11 -2.44
CA ASN A 39 9.03 12.48 -2.90
C ASN A 39 9.94 13.43 -3.67
N GLU A 40 9.42 14.51 -4.27
CA GLU A 40 10.26 15.55 -4.88
C GLU A 40 11.24 16.17 -3.87
N VAL A 41 10.80 16.36 -2.63
CA VAL A 41 11.64 16.95 -1.56
C VAL A 41 12.39 15.89 -0.78
N LEU A 42 11.73 14.76 -0.46
CA LEU A 42 12.32 13.71 0.39
C LEU A 42 13.31 12.83 -0.37
N ASN A 43 13.11 12.64 -1.68
CA ASN A 43 13.88 11.75 -2.52
C ASN A 43 14.08 10.35 -1.88
N ALA A 44 12.99 9.78 -1.37
CA ALA A 44 13.00 8.53 -0.59
C ALA A 44 12.82 7.27 -1.46
N TRP A 45 12.32 7.42 -2.69
CA TRP A 45 12.10 6.32 -3.63
C TRP A 45 13.12 6.36 -4.77
N THR A 46 13.88 5.28 -4.94
CA THR A 46 14.80 5.09 -6.07
C THR A 46 14.10 4.54 -7.32
N GLY A 47 13.00 3.83 -7.11
CA GLY A 47 12.16 3.26 -8.16
C GLY A 47 10.82 2.82 -7.58
N MET A 48 9.85 2.64 -8.45
CA MET A 48 8.52 2.13 -8.11
C MET A 48 8.06 1.18 -9.21
N ARG A 49 7.38 0.10 -8.83
CA ARG A 49 6.66 -0.75 -9.78
C ARG A 49 5.54 0.03 -10.47
N ASP A 50 5.07 -0.48 -11.59
CA ASP A 50 3.93 0.11 -12.28
C ASP A 50 2.72 0.24 -11.34
N ARG A 51 2.08 1.42 -11.35
CA ARG A 51 0.99 1.72 -10.41
C ARG A 51 -0.27 0.93 -10.72
N ASP A 52 -0.54 0.65 -11.98
CA ASP A 52 -1.72 -0.12 -12.38
C ASP A 52 -1.58 -1.59 -11.98
N GLU A 53 -0.36 -2.15 -12.09
CA GLU A 53 -0.05 -3.47 -11.53
C GLU A 53 -0.28 -3.52 -10.02
N LEU A 54 0.25 -2.55 -9.27
CA LEU A 54 0.08 -2.47 -7.81
C LEU A 54 -1.41 -2.35 -7.40
N LEU A 55 -2.20 -1.56 -8.14
CA LEU A 55 -3.65 -1.46 -7.92
C LEU A 55 -4.38 -2.75 -8.31
N ALA A 56 -3.93 -3.45 -9.33
CA ALA A 56 -4.51 -4.75 -9.71
C ALA A 56 -4.28 -5.80 -8.61
N GLU A 57 -3.06 -5.86 -8.03
CA GLU A 57 -2.77 -6.73 -6.89
C GLU A 57 -3.60 -6.37 -5.65
N ALA A 58 -3.80 -5.08 -5.38
CA ALA A 58 -4.66 -4.62 -4.29
C ALA A 58 -6.12 -5.06 -4.50
N ARG A 59 -6.64 -4.99 -5.73
CA ARG A 59 -7.99 -5.47 -6.09
C ARG A 59 -8.11 -6.98 -5.94
N GLU A 60 -7.09 -7.74 -6.34
CA GLU A 60 -7.07 -9.19 -6.14
C GLU A 60 -7.12 -9.54 -4.64
N MET A 61 -6.31 -8.86 -3.83
CA MET A 61 -6.30 -9.04 -2.38
C MET A 61 -7.64 -8.68 -1.75
N GLU A 62 -8.25 -7.57 -2.15
CA GLU A 62 -9.59 -7.18 -1.74
C GLU A 62 -10.62 -8.28 -2.08
N SER A 63 -10.56 -8.83 -3.29
CA SER A 63 -11.44 -9.91 -3.72
C SER A 63 -11.33 -11.15 -2.81
N ARG A 64 -10.09 -11.53 -2.44
CA ARG A 64 -9.83 -12.65 -1.50
C ARG A 64 -10.43 -12.39 -0.12
N ILE A 65 -10.21 -11.19 0.43
CA ILE A 65 -10.75 -10.76 1.73
C ILE A 65 -12.29 -10.75 1.70
N MET A 66 -12.88 -10.29 0.60
CA MET A 66 -14.33 -10.24 0.44
C MET A 66 -14.95 -11.64 0.42
N ARG A 67 -14.26 -12.63 -0.17
CA ARG A 67 -14.64 -14.05 -0.12
C ARG A 67 -14.45 -14.71 1.24
N GLY A 68 -13.90 -14.01 2.23
CA GLY A 68 -13.68 -14.54 3.58
C GLY A 68 -12.48 -15.48 3.69
N GLU A 69 -11.57 -15.45 2.71
CA GLU A 69 -10.28 -16.14 2.82
C GLU A 69 -9.44 -15.50 3.95
N ASP A 70 -8.51 -16.27 4.53
CA ASP A 70 -7.47 -15.74 5.43
C ASP A 70 -6.14 -15.61 4.66
N PRO A 71 -5.88 -14.46 4.01
CA PRO A 71 -4.65 -14.20 3.27
C PRO A 71 -3.43 -13.94 4.16
N GLY A 72 -3.57 -13.93 5.49
CA GLY A 72 -2.48 -13.73 6.45
C GLY A 72 -2.44 -12.33 7.08
N ALA A 73 -1.53 -12.15 8.04
CA ALA A 73 -1.55 -11.04 9.00
C ALA A 73 -1.33 -9.64 8.39
N LEU A 74 -0.67 -9.54 7.24
CA LEU A 74 -0.36 -8.27 6.56
C LEU A 74 -1.16 -8.08 5.26
N ALA A 75 -2.17 -8.91 5.03
CA ALA A 75 -2.91 -8.89 3.79
C ALA A 75 -3.56 -7.52 3.51
N GLY A 76 -3.27 -6.98 2.34
CA GLY A 76 -3.80 -5.70 1.87
C GLY A 76 -3.00 -4.47 2.31
N LEU A 77 -1.93 -4.62 3.10
CA LEU A 77 -1.04 -3.52 3.44
C LEU A 77 0.00 -3.27 2.33
N PRO A 78 0.14 -2.04 1.81
CA PRO A 78 1.30 -1.64 1.03
C PRO A 78 2.58 -1.65 1.87
N PHE A 79 3.70 -2.01 1.27
CA PHE A 79 5.01 -1.87 1.91
C PHE A 79 6.07 -1.47 0.88
N GLY A 80 6.96 -0.56 1.28
CA GLY A 80 8.18 -0.26 0.54
C GLY A 80 9.28 -1.25 0.89
N VAL A 81 10.06 -1.66 -0.09
CA VAL A 81 11.23 -2.51 0.12
C VAL A 81 12.49 -1.66 -0.07
N LYS A 82 13.43 -1.78 0.86
CA LYS A 82 14.73 -1.12 0.72
C LYS A 82 15.50 -1.79 -0.40
N GLU A 83 15.88 -1.01 -1.41
CA GLU A 83 16.85 -1.44 -2.41
C GLU A 83 18.26 -1.41 -1.80
N LEU A 84 19.02 -2.49 -1.99
CA LEU A 84 20.36 -2.68 -1.42
C LEU A 84 21.43 -2.86 -2.49
N GLU A 85 21.03 -3.08 -3.74
CA GLU A 85 21.90 -3.25 -4.89
C GLU A 85 21.62 -2.17 -5.94
N ASP A 86 22.59 -1.88 -6.81
CA ASP A 86 22.35 -0.95 -7.91
C ASP A 86 21.28 -1.52 -8.87
N LEU A 87 20.21 -0.75 -9.09
CA LEU A 87 19.28 -1.00 -10.19
C LEU A 87 20.07 -0.84 -11.49
N ALA A 88 20.32 -1.97 -12.16
CA ALA A 88 21.21 -2.11 -13.32
C ALA A 88 21.36 -0.82 -14.17
N GLY A 89 22.58 -0.30 -14.19
CA GLY A 89 23.10 0.69 -15.14
C GLY A 89 24.31 0.11 -15.86
#